data_AF-A0A966VAN0-F1
#
_entry.id   AF-A0A966VAN0-F1
#
_cell.length_a   1.000
_cell.length_b   1.000
_cell.length_c   1.000
_cell.angle_alpha   90.00
_cell.angle_beta   90.00
_cell.angle_gamma   90.00
#
_symmetry.space_group_name_H-M   'P 1'
#
loop_
_entity.id
_entity.type
_entity.pdbx_description
1 polymer ?
#
loop_
_entity_poly.entity_id
_entity_poly.type
_entity_poly.pdbx_seq_one_letter_code
_entity_poly.pdbx_strand_id
1 'polypeptide(L)'
;MRKPLSTLREGNTSFINNLELEMNNEYFFKYYVYAHLINNTIFYIGKGCDNRAIVKHGRTREWYNIVQQNSGHYDIEVFAYGLSEQAALCLEAALINKIGYKHLVNKKQKITKK
;
A
#
# COMPACT_ATOMS: atom_id res chain seq x y z
N MET A 1 -41.67 -35.00 -5.03
CA MET A 1 -41.46 -34.81 -3.57
C MET A 1 -39.96 -34.70 -3.30
N ARG A 2 -39.48 -33.52 -2.92
CA ARG A 2 -38.07 -33.31 -2.52
C ARG A 2 -37.92 -33.72 -1.06
N LYS A 3 -37.01 -34.65 -0.76
CA LYS A 3 -36.65 -35.00 0.63
C LYS A 3 -35.91 -33.81 1.26
N PRO A 4 -36.15 -33.50 2.55
CA PRO A 4 -35.42 -32.44 3.24
C PRO A 4 -33.95 -32.84 3.41
N LEU A 5 -33.04 -31.91 3.07
CA LEU A 5 -31.60 -32.07 3.26
C LEU A 5 -31.24 -31.74 4.72
N SER A 6 -31.73 -32.54 5.66
CA SER A 6 -31.37 -32.46 7.08
C SER A 6 -30.41 -33.59 7.42
N THR A 7 -29.19 -33.56 6.89
CA THR A 7 -28.07 -34.39 7.38
C THR A 7 -26.76 -33.90 6.77
N LEU A 8 -26.17 -32.85 7.34
CA LEU A 8 -24.74 -32.62 7.29
C LEU A 8 -24.25 -32.13 8.66
N ARG A 9 -23.81 -33.12 9.44
CA ARG A 9 -22.74 -33.09 10.45
C ARG A 9 -22.69 -31.88 11.38
N GLU A 10 -23.28 -32.05 12.57
CA GLU A 10 -22.88 -31.34 13.78
C GLU A 10 -21.39 -31.61 14.05
N GLY A 11 -20.56 -30.63 13.74
CA GLY A 11 -19.11 -30.72 13.92
C GLY A 11 -18.47 -29.37 13.68
N ASN A 12 -18.12 -28.70 14.77
CA ASN A 12 -17.30 -27.49 14.82
C ASN A 12 -17.88 -26.20 14.20
N THR A 13 -19.15 -25.89 14.49
CA THR A 13 -19.64 -24.51 14.38
C THR A 13 -18.87 -23.55 15.28
N SER A 14 -18.30 -24.01 16.39
CA SER A 14 -17.45 -23.21 17.28
C SER A 14 -16.11 -22.78 16.65
N PHE A 15 -15.51 -23.56 15.74
CA PHE A 15 -14.29 -23.14 15.03
C PHE A 15 -14.59 -22.10 13.95
N ILE A 16 -15.70 -22.24 13.23
CA ILE A 16 -16.11 -21.22 12.24
C ILE A 16 -16.51 -19.93 12.95
N ASN A 17 -17.28 -20.04 14.05
CA ASN A 17 -17.68 -18.88 14.84
C ASN A 17 -16.46 -18.20 15.50
N ASN A 18 -15.46 -18.94 15.98
CA ASN A 18 -14.23 -18.36 16.53
C ASN A 18 -13.35 -17.73 15.44
N LEU A 19 -13.32 -18.28 14.22
CA LEU A 19 -12.60 -17.70 13.09
C LEU A 19 -13.27 -16.42 12.57
N GLU A 20 -14.61 -16.35 12.58
CA GLU A 20 -15.39 -15.13 12.29
C GLU A 20 -15.31 -14.10 13.44
N LEU A 21 -15.23 -14.54 14.70
CA LEU A 21 -15.08 -13.66 15.87
C LEU A 21 -13.66 -13.07 16.00
N GLU A 22 -12.62 -13.76 15.52
CA GLU A 22 -11.27 -13.19 15.39
C GLU A 22 -11.16 -12.15 14.26
N MET A 23 -12.15 -12.07 13.36
CA MET A 23 -12.26 -11.04 12.32
C MET A 23 -13.05 -9.79 12.75
N ASN A 24 -13.59 -9.76 13.98
CA ASN A 24 -14.30 -8.60 14.54
C ASN A 24 -13.41 -7.65 15.33
N ASN A 25 -12.09 -7.70 15.12
CA ASN A 25 -11.24 -6.56 15.45
C ASN A 25 -11.12 -5.74 14.17
N GLU A 26 -11.67 -4.53 14.19
CA GLU A 26 -11.56 -3.50 13.16
C GLU A 26 -10.07 -3.16 12.96
N TYR A 27 -9.31 -4.04 12.31
CA TYR A 27 -7.96 -3.78 11.89
C TYR A 27 -8.05 -2.76 10.75
N PHE A 28 -8.22 -1.49 11.13
CA PHE A 28 -8.18 -0.38 10.21
C PHE A 28 -6.75 -0.27 9.69
N PHE A 29 -6.50 -0.99 8.60
CA PHE A 29 -5.24 -0.99 7.91
C PHE A 29 -4.95 0.43 7.40
N LYS A 30 -4.10 1.16 8.13
CA LYS A 30 -3.83 2.58 7.90
C LYS A 30 -2.85 2.88 6.76
N TYR A 31 -2.24 1.86 6.17
CA TYR A 31 -1.23 2.06 5.14
C TYR A 31 -1.83 2.13 3.74
N TYR A 32 -1.17 2.91 2.89
CA TYR A 32 -1.51 3.09 1.50
C TYR A 32 -0.23 3.23 0.66
N VAL A 33 -0.37 3.04 -0.65
CA VAL A 33 0.71 3.21 -1.63
C VAL A 33 0.28 4.26 -2.65
N TYR A 34 1.19 5.18 -2.96
CA TYR A 34 0.92 6.36 -3.79
C TYR A 34 2.07 6.67 -4.75
N ALA A 35 1.76 7.43 -5.80
CA ALA A 35 2.72 8.08 -6.69
C ALA A 35 2.69 9.60 -6.47
N HIS A 36 3.84 10.25 -6.72
CA HIS A 36 3.85 11.65 -7.10
C HIS A 36 4.15 11.79 -8.59
N LEU A 37 3.46 12.73 -9.23
CA LEU A 37 3.51 12.92 -10.67
C LEU A 37 3.78 14.38 -11.04
N ILE A 38 4.44 14.58 -12.18
CA ILE A 38 4.51 15.85 -12.89
C ILE A 38 3.91 15.62 -14.26
N ASN A 39 2.86 16.36 -14.63
CA ASN A 39 2.21 16.22 -15.94
C ASN A 39 1.91 14.75 -16.27
N ASN A 40 1.27 14.04 -15.34
CA ASN A 40 0.93 12.61 -15.44
C ASN A 40 2.12 11.65 -15.54
N THR A 41 3.36 12.13 -15.38
CA THR A 41 4.56 11.29 -15.36
C THR A 41 4.97 11.00 -13.91
N ILE A 42 4.94 9.72 -13.53
CA ILE A 42 5.37 9.27 -12.21
C ILE A 42 6.88 9.47 -12.06
N PHE A 43 7.29 10.19 -11.01
CA PHE A 43 8.71 10.35 -10.65
C PHE A 43 9.04 9.77 -9.27
N TYR A 44 8.04 9.39 -8.49
CA TYR A 44 8.22 8.86 -7.14
C TYR A 44 7.08 7.90 -6.79
N ILE A 45 7.42 6.77 -6.16
CA ILE A 45 6.46 5.85 -5.52
C ILE A 45 6.74 5.84 -4.02
N GLY A 46 5.72 5.82 -3.19
CA GLY A 46 5.91 5.69 -1.75
C GLY A 46 4.82 4.87 -1.08
N LYS A 47 5.15 4.24 0.04
CA LYS A 47 4.17 3.84 1.04
C LYS A 47 4.01 4.90 2.13
N GLY A 48 2.85 4.94 2.75
CA GLY A 48 2.57 5.89 3.82
C GLY A 48 1.40 5.48 4.70
N CYS A 49 1.28 6.18 5.83
CA CYS A 49 0.06 6.26 6.64
C CYS A 49 -0.20 7.75 6.91
N ASP A 50 -1.40 8.08 7.39
CA ASP A 50 -1.79 9.46 7.69
C ASP A 50 -1.51 10.39 6.50
N ASN A 51 -0.91 11.56 6.73
CA ASN A 51 -0.62 12.56 5.69
C ASN A 51 0.72 12.34 4.96
N ARG A 52 1.31 11.13 5.01
CA ARG A 52 2.66 10.86 4.49
C ARG A 52 2.86 11.28 3.03
N ALA A 53 1.87 11.13 2.15
CA ALA A 53 1.99 11.58 0.76
C ALA A 53 2.12 13.10 0.63
N ILE A 54 1.39 13.86 1.45
CA ILE A 54 1.29 15.32 1.35
C ILE A 54 2.50 15.99 2.01
N VAL A 55 3.03 15.42 3.10
CA VAL A 55 4.19 15.98 3.80
C VAL A 55 5.47 15.87 2.95
N LYS A 56 6.17 16.99 2.83
CA LYS A 56 7.43 17.08 2.06
C LYS A 56 8.66 16.67 2.87
N HIS A 57 8.54 16.53 4.20
CA HIS A 57 9.66 16.12 5.04
C HIS A 57 10.17 14.70 4.68
N GLY A 58 11.49 14.49 4.81
CA GLY A 58 12.13 13.21 4.53
C GLY A 58 12.19 12.82 3.05
N ARG A 59 12.00 13.77 2.12
CA ARG A 59 12.17 13.54 0.68
C ARG A 59 13.63 13.72 0.27
N THR A 60 13.99 13.14 -0.88
CA THR A 60 15.36 13.19 -1.40
C THR A 60 15.64 14.56 -2.02
N ARG A 61 16.93 14.91 -2.19
CA ARG A 61 17.32 16.17 -2.86
C ARG A 61 16.79 16.20 -4.28
N GLU A 62 16.85 15.08 -4.98
CA GLU A 62 16.35 14.89 -6.34
C GLU A 62 14.83 15.13 -6.41
N TRP A 63 14.07 14.63 -5.42
CA TRP A 63 12.64 14.90 -5.31
C TRP A 63 12.36 16.40 -5.17
N TYR A 64 13.08 17.09 -4.29
CA TYR A 64 12.92 18.54 -4.12
C TYR A 64 13.29 19.32 -5.37
N ASN A 65 14.33 18.89 -6.10
CA ASN A 65 14.73 19.54 -7.35
C ASN A 65 13.63 19.42 -8.41
N ILE A 66 13.06 18.23 -8.63
CA ILE A 66 11.96 18.03 -9.58
C ILE A 66 10.78 18.93 -9.21
N VAL A 67 10.37 18.93 -7.95
CA VAL A 67 9.22 19.73 -7.51
C VAL A 67 9.49 21.23 -7.65
N GLN A 68 10.68 21.71 -7.31
CA GLN A 68 11.04 23.13 -7.50
C GLN A 68 11.11 23.54 -8.98
N GLN A 69 11.62 22.68 -9.86
CA GLN A 69 11.62 22.91 -11.31
C GLN A 69 10.20 23.00 -11.88
N ASN A 70 9.21 22.45 -11.18
CA ASN A 70 7.79 22.52 -11.50
C ASN A 70 7.05 23.49 -10.58
N SER A 71 7.69 24.61 -10.22
CA SER A 71 7.09 25.70 -9.44
C SER A 71 6.52 25.26 -8.07
N GLY A 72 7.05 24.19 -7.49
CA GLY A 72 6.59 23.61 -6.23
C GLY A 72 5.40 22.66 -6.33
N HIS A 73 4.91 22.37 -7.55
CA HIS A 73 3.70 21.60 -7.83
C HIS A 73 4.02 20.13 -8.17
N TYR A 74 3.10 19.24 -7.80
CA TYR A 74 3.07 17.82 -8.18
C TYR A 74 1.69 17.27 -7.84
N ASP A 75 1.25 16.25 -8.58
CA ASP A 75 0.02 15.51 -8.30
C ASP A 75 0.31 14.30 -7.42
N ILE A 76 -0.73 13.83 -6.71
CA ILE A 76 -0.68 12.62 -5.89
C ILE A 76 -1.74 11.66 -6.42
N GLU A 77 -1.33 10.44 -6.74
CA GLU A 77 -2.24 9.34 -7.10
C GLU A 77 -2.10 8.21 -6.09
N VAL A 78 -3.21 7.73 -5.53
CA VAL A 78 -3.23 6.61 -4.58
C VAL A 78 -3.60 5.34 -5.33
N PHE A 79 -2.70 4.35 -5.33
CA PHE A 79 -2.93 3.06 -6.00
C PHE A 79 -3.73 2.08 -5.15
N ALA A 80 -3.52 2.12 -3.83
CA ALA A 80 -4.20 1.25 -2.88
C ALA A 80 -4.17 1.85 -1.48
N TYR A 81 -5.23 1.62 -0.71
CA TYR A 81 -5.40 2.01 0.69
C TYR A 81 -5.93 0.82 1.49
N GLY A 82 -5.97 0.91 2.82
CA GLY A 82 -6.49 -0.21 3.61
C GLY A 82 -5.50 -1.38 3.69
N LEU A 83 -4.18 -1.12 3.60
CA LEU A 83 -3.16 -2.17 3.56
C LEU A 83 -2.50 -2.41 4.93
N SER A 84 -2.18 -3.67 5.21
CA SER A 84 -1.19 -3.97 6.24
C SER A 84 0.16 -3.36 5.84
N GLU A 85 1.04 -3.11 6.82
CA GLU A 85 2.35 -2.54 6.50
C GLU A 85 3.13 -3.42 5.52
N GLN A 86 3.09 -4.74 5.73
CA GLN A 86 3.78 -5.69 4.86
C GLN A 86 3.20 -5.69 3.45
N ALA A 87 1.88 -5.63 3.30
CA ALA A 87 1.23 -5.54 1.99
C ALA A 87 1.61 -4.24 1.27
N ALA A 88 1.61 -3.11 1.98
CA ALA A 88 2.03 -1.82 1.43
C ALA A 88 3.50 -1.82 1.01
N LEU A 89 4.38 -2.43 1.80
CA LEU A 89 5.79 -2.58 1.48
C LEU A 89 6.02 -3.46 0.23
N CYS A 90 5.34 -4.61 0.15
CA CYS A 90 5.41 -5.48 -1.02
C CYS A 90 4.90 -4.79 -2.29
N LEU A 91 3.77 -4.07 -2.20
CA LEU A 91 3.19 -3.36 -3.34
C LEU A 91 4.07 -2.19 -3.79
N GLU A 92 4.62 -1.39 -2.85
CA GLU A 92 5.60 -0.34 -3.16
C GLU A 92 6.79 -0.92 -3.95
N ALA A 93 7.38 -2.01 -3.46
CA ALA A 93 8.49 -2.67 -4.14
C ALA A 93 8.11 -3.20 -5.53
N ALA A 94 6.93 -3.80 -5.68
CA ALA A 94 6.43 -4.31 -6.95
C ALA A 94 6.22 -3.18 -7.98
N LEU A 95 5.63 -2.05 -7.57
CA LEU A 95 5.43 -0.90 -8.45
C LEU A 95 6.75 -0.24 -8.86
N ILE A 96 7.70 -0.09 -7.92
CA ILE A 96 9.05 0.41 -8.22
C ILE A 96 9.76 -0.49 -9.23
N ASN A 97 9.64 -1.82 -9.08
CA ASN A 97 10.22 -2.78 -10.00
C ASN A 97 9.58 -2.68 -11.40
N LYS A 98 8.24 -2.62 -11.45
CA LYS A 98 7.47 -2.52 -12.70
C LYS A 98 7.76 -1.26 -13.50
N ILE A 99 7.87 -0.11 -12.83
CA ILE A 99 8.18 1.18 -13.47
C ILE A 99 9.67 1.28 -13.82
N GLY A 100 10.52 0.71 -12.96
CA GLY A 100 11.98 0.73 -13.12
C GLY A 100 12.63 1.95 -12.50
N TYR A 101 13.71 1.73 -11.75
CA TYR A 101 14.43 2.76 -10.98
C TYR A 101 14.97 3.93 -11.80
N LYS A 102 15.21 3.76 -13.11
CA LYS A 102 15.72 4.84 -13.96
C LYS A 102 14.73 5.99 -14.11
N HIS A 103 13.45 5.71 -13.89
CA HIS A 103 12.35 6.68 -14.01
C HIS A 103 11.92 7.26 -12.65
N LEU A 104 12.52 6.80 -11.54
CA LEU A 104 12.10 7.15 -10.19
C LEU A 104 13.24 7.74 -9.38
N VAL A 105 12.94 8.74 -8.54
CA VAL A 105 13.91 9.34 -7.60
C VAL A 105 13.95 8.66 -6.23
N ASN A 106 13.30 7.49 -6.12
CA ASN A 106 13.35 6.64 -4.94
C ASN A 106 14.80 6.30 -4.57
N LYS A 107 15.22 6.60 -3.33
CA LYS A 107 16.48 6.06 -2.82
C LYS A 107 16.37 4.54 -2.72
N LYS A 108 17.36 3.82 -3.24
CA LYS A 108 17.51 2.38 -2.99
C LYS A 108 17.54 2.18 -1.48
N GLN A 109 16.61 1.41 -0.93
CA GLN A 109 16.84 0.85 0.39
C GLN A 109 18.04 -0.08 0.23
N LYS A 110 19.13 0.20 0.96
CA LYS A 110 20.24 -0.75 1.04
C LYS A 110 19.66 -2.01 1.66
N ILE A 111 19.59 -3.09 0.89
CA ILE A 111 19.33 -4.41 1.48
C ILE A 111 20.56 -4.72 2.32
N THR A 112 20.50 -4.42 3.62
CA THR A 112 21.42 -5.01 4.58
C THR A 112 21.10 -6.49 4.61
N LYS A 113 21.91 -7.29 3.90
CA LYS A 113 21.98 -8.73 4.15
C LYS A 113 22.37 -8.91 5.62
N LYS A 114 21.44 -9.40 6.44
CA LYS A 114 21.75 -9.98 7.75
C LYS A 114 22.36 -11.35 7.53
#